data_AF-A0A8H6PZ89-F1
#
_entry.id   AF-A0A8H6PZ89-F1
#
_cell.length_a   1.000
_cell.length_b   1.000
_cell.length_c   1.000
_cell.angle_alpha   90.00
_cell.angle_beta   90.00
_cell.angle_gamma   90.00
#
_symmetry.space_group_name_H-M   'P 1'
#
loop_
_entity.id
_entity.type
_entity.pdbx_description
1 polymer ?
#
loop_
_entity_poly.entity_id
_entity_poly.type
_entity_poly.pdbx_seq_one_letter_code
_entity_poly.pdbx_strand_id
1 'polypeptide(L)'
;MHVCYLSFWSWDYTYNMIANVVVGAIQNILWTVFSIVRYQKHGKIWMAWPGMIVVWIMLAMSLELQDFPPWHGLIDAHSLWHLGTVIPTAWWYMYLIKDIQNDVSSRRLKA
;
A
#
# COMPACT_ATOMS: atom_id res chain seq x y z
N MET A 1 -11.92 -7.76 -19.54
CA MET A 1 -11.38 -9.11 -19.80
C MET A 1 -11.10 -9.90 -18.52
N HIS A 2 -10.40 -9.36 -17.51
CA HIS A 2 -10.17 -10.07 -16.22
C HIS A 2 -11.43 -10.29 -15.37
N VAL A 3 -12.35 -9.31 -15.36
CA VAL A 3 -13.60 -9.36 -14.58
C VAL A 3 -14.63 -10.34 -15.18
N CYS A 4 -14.62 -10.52 -16.51
CA CYS A 4 -15.56 -11.40 -17.21
C CYS A 4 -15.19 -12.88 -17.08
N TYR A 5 -13.89 -13.22 -16.98
CA TYR A 5 -13.44 -14.61 -16.84
C TYR A 5 -13.77 -15.18 -15.44
N LEU A 6 -13.61 -14.37 -14.38
CA LEU A 6 -13.92 -14.77 -13.01
C LEU A 6 -15.42 -14.89 -12.70
N SER A 7 -16.31 -14.28 -13.49
CA SER A 7 -17.75 -14.26 -13.21
C SER A 7 -18.56 -15.37 -13.91
N PHE A 8 -18.05 -16.00 -14.98
CA PHE A 8 -18.93 -16.78 -15.88
C PHE A 8 -18.55 -18.25 -16.14
N TRP A 9 -17.36 -18.74 -15.81
CA TRP A 9 -16.94 -20.09 -16.25
C TRP A 9 -16.41 -21.01 -15.14
N SER A 10 -15.32 -20.65 -14.46
CA SER A 10 -14.77 -21.42 -13.34
C SER A 10 -13.98 -20.50 -12.41
N TRP A 11 -14.42 -20.37 -11.16
CA TRP A 11 -13.74 -19.55 -10.17
C TRP A 11 -12.43 -20.23 -9.75
N ASP A 12 -11.34 -19.95 -10.47
CA ASP A 12 -10.00 -20.35 -10.05
C ASP A 12 -9.49 -19.37 -8.98
N TYR A 13 -9.71 -19.74 -7.71
CA TYR A 13 -9.23 -19.01 -6.54
C TYR A 13 -7.72 -18.72 -6.62
N THR A 14 -6.94 -19.69 -7.09
CA THR A 14 -5.49 -19.57 -7.30
C THR A 14 -5.15 -18.49 -8.33
N TYR A 15 -5.89 -18.40 -9.43
CA TYR A 15 -5.66 -17.37 -10.45
C TYR A 15 -5.96 -15.96 -9.92
N ASN A 16 -7.08 -15.80 -9.21
CA ASN A 16 -7.45 -14.53 -8.60
C ASN A 16 -6.40 -14.07 -7.57
N MET A 17 -5.91 -14.99 -6.74
CA MET A 17 -4.85 -14.70 -5.77
C MET A 17 -3.56 -14.24 -6.46
N ILE A 18 -3.08 -14.96 -7.47
CA ILE A 18 -1.86 -14.59 -8.22
C ILE A 18 -2.01 -13.22 -8.86
N ALA A 19 -3.16 -12.94 -9.49
CA ALA A 19 -3.41 -11.64 -10.12
C ALA A 19 -3.36 -10.49 -9.11
N ASN A 20 -3.99 -10.64 -7.94
CA ASN A 20 -3.94 -9.65 -6.87
C ASN A 20 -2.51 -9.43 -6.34
N VAL A 21 -1.74 -10.51 -6.17
CA VAL A 21 -0.33 -10.42 -5.74
C VAL A 21 0.51 -9.66 -6.77
N VAL A 22 0.35 -9.95 -8.06
CA VAL A 22 1.10 -9.28 -9.15
C VAL A 22 0.78 -7.80 -9.21
N VAL A 23 -0.52 -7.44 -9.19
CA VAL A 23 -0.94 -6.03 -9.19
C VAL A 23 -0.44 -5.30 -7.95
N GLY A 24 -0.55 -5.93 -6.77
CA GLY A 24 -0.02 -5.38 -5.52
C GLY A 24 1.49 -5.17 -5.57
N ALA A 25 2.26 -6.12 -6.12
CA ALA A 25 3.71 -6.00 -6.25
C ALA A 25 4.09 -4.83 -7.18
N ILE A 26 3.45 -4.71 -8.34
CA ILE A 26 3.67 -3.60 -9.28
C ILE A 26 3.36 -2.26 -8.59
N GLN A 27 2.25 -2.17 -7.87
CA GLN A 27 1.87 -0.95 -7.16
C GLN A 27 2.90 -0.55 -6.10
N ASN A 28 3.40 -1.49 -5.31
CA ASN A 28 4.44 -1.23 -4.30
C ASN A 28 5.76 -0.75 -4.93
N ILE A 29 6.17 -1.36 -6.06
CA ILE A 29 7.37 -0.93 -6.80
C ILE A 29 7.22 0.49 -7.30
N LEU A 30 6.09 0.82 -7.94
CA LEU A 30 5.83 2.16 -8.47
C LEU A 30 5.86 3.23 -7.37
N TRP A 31 5.24 2.97 -6.22
CA TRP A 31 5.25 3.91 -5.10
C TRP A 31 6.63 4.08 -4.47
N THR A 32 7.40 3.00 -4.38
CA THR A 32 8.78 3.04 -3.88
C THR A 32 9.66 3.89 -4.79
N VAL A 33 9.61 3.65 -6.12
CA VAL A 33 10.37 4.43 -7.11
C VAL A 33 9.95 5.89 -7.07
N PHE A 34 8.65 6.17 -7.05
CA PHE A 34 8.13 7.53 -6.99
C PHE A 34 8.62 8.28 -5.74
N SER A 35 8.58 7.63 -4.59
CA SER A 35 9.08 8.14 -3.31
C SER A 35 10.57 8.50 -3.37
N ILE A 36 11.40 7.61 -3.92
CA ILE A 36 12.85 7.83 -4.06
C ILE A 36 13.14 9.01 -4.98
N VAL A 37 12.51 9.05 -6.16
CA VAL A 37 12.72 10.12 -7.15
C VAL A 37 12.32 11.48 -6.58
N ARG A 38 11.19 11.56 -5.86
CA ARG A 38 10.72 12.80 -5.23
C ARG A 38 11.62 13.24 -4.08
N TYR A 39 12.07 12.30 -3.25
CA TYR A 39 12.99 12.59 -2.15
C TYR A 39 14.32 13.14 -2.66
N GLN A 40 14.91 12.51 -3.69
CA GLN A 40 16.16 12.99 -4.29
C GLN A 40 16.03 14.39 -4.91
N LYS A 41 14.88 14.71 -5.50
CA LYS A 41 14.68 15.99 -6.21
C LYS A 41 14.44 17.19 -5.28
N HIS A 42 13.81 16.97 -4.12
CA HIS A 42 13.37 18.07 -3.25
C HIS A 42 13.93 18.02 -1.83
N GLY A 43 14.55 16.89 -1.42
CA GLY A 43 15.20 16.73 -0.11
C GLY A 43 14.27 16.78 1.10
N LYS A 44 12.94 16.77 0.91
CA LYS A 44 11.98 16.87 2.02
C LYS A 44 11.47 15.49 2.45
N ILE A 45 11.59 15.17 3.74
CA ILE A 45 11.20 13.86 4.33
C ILE A 45 9.76 13.42 4.04
N TRP A 46 8.80 14.35 4.06
CA TRP A 46 7.39 14.05 3.75
C TRP A 46 7.13 13.51 2.34
N MET A 47 8.05 13.73 1.40
CA MET A 47 7.96 13.15 0.05
C MET A 47 8.38 11.69 0.02
N ALA A 48 9.05 11.21 1.08
CA ALA A 48 9.39 9.80 1.26
C ALA A 48 8.29 9.00 2.00
N TRP A 49 7.22 9.66 2.47
CA TRP A 49 6.12 9.02 3.17
C TRP A 49 5.47 7.86 2.38
N PRO A 50 5.23 7.98 1.06
CA PRO A 50 4.69 6.86 0.28
C PRO A 50 5.57 5.61 0.33
N GLY A 51 6.90 5.76 0.28
CA GLY A 51 7.82 4.63 0.38
C GLY A 51 7.81 3.99 1.77
N MET A 52 7.73 4.79 2.84
CA MET A 52 7.62 4.27 4.21
C MET A 52 6.30 3.52 4.44
N ILE A 53 5.20 4.02 3.86
CA ILE A 53 3.89 3.36 3.90
C ILE A 53 3.95 2.01 3.17
N VAL A 54 4.61 1.94 2.01
CA VAL A 54 4.84 0.67 1.29
C VAL A 54 5.64 -0.32 2.14
N VAL A 55 6.74 0.10 2.76
CA VAL A 55 7.54 -0.78 3.64
C VAL A 55 6.70 -1.28 4.81
N TRP A 56 5.88 -0.43 5.42
CA TRP A 56 4.97 -0.83 6.50
C TRP A 56 3.96 -1.87 6.03
N ILE A 57 3.32 -1.67 4.86
CA ILE A 57 2.36 -2.62 4.29
C ILE A 57 3.05 -3.97 4.00
N MET A 58 4.27 -3.96 3.48
CA MET A 58 5.05 -5.18 3.24
C MET A 58 5.37 -5.93 4.55
N LEU A 59 5.69 -5.21 5.64
CA LEU A 59 5.90 -5.80 6.96
C LEU A 59 4.61 -6.39 7.52
N ALA A 60 3.49 -5.67 7.40
CA ALA A 60 2.20 -6.20 7.79
C ALA A 60 1.88 -7.49 6.99
N MET A 61 2.16 -7.53 5.67
CA MET A 61 1.85 -8.70 4.81
C MET A 61 2.65 -9.90 5.27
N SER A 62 3.88 -9.67 5.72
CA SER A 62 4.76 -10.73 6.19
C SER A 62 4.23 -11.42 7.45
N LEU A 63 3.38 -10.76 8.25
CA LEU A 63 2.69 -11.38 9.37
C LEU A 63 1.65 -12.41 8.90
N GLU A 64 0.97 -12.16 7.79
CA GLU A 64 0.04 -13.12 7.16
C GLU A 64 0.80 -14.34 6.61
N LEU A 65 2.03 -14.17 6.12
CA LEU A 65 2.87 -15.25 5.61
C LEU A 65 3.50 -16.13 6.72
N GLN A 66 3.64 -15.61 7.94
CA GLN A 66 4.21 -16.33 9.09
C GLN A 66 3.14 -17.05 9.93
N ASP A 67 2.04 -17.45 9.28
CA ASP A 67 0.82 -18.10 9.78
C ASP A 67 1.05 -18.83 11.12
N PHE A 68 0.90 -18.10 12.24
CA PHE A 68 1.12 -18.61 13.58
C PHE A 68 -0.21 -18.97 14.23
N PRO A 69 -0.27 -20.07 15.00
CA PRO A 69 -1.51 -20.46 15.67
C PRO A 69 -1.97 -19.37 16.64
N PRO A 70 -3.29 -19.13 16.76
CA PRO A 70 -3.82 -18.01 17.52
C PRO A 70 -3.35 -18.02 18.95
N TRP A 71 -2.66 -16.95 19.37
CA TRP A 71 -2.25 -16.79 20.76
C TRP A 71 -3.49 -16.51 21.62
N HIS A 72 -3.73 -17.37 22.61
CA HIS A 72 -4.92 -17.34 23.48
C HIS A 72 -6.27 -17.40 22.74
N GLY A 73 -6.30 -17.89 21.49
CA GLY A 73 -7.54 -17.96 20.70
C GLY A 73 -8.09 -16.61 20.25
N LEU A 74 -7.35 -15.51 20.47
CA LEU A 74 -7.80 -14.14 20.20
C LEU A 74 -6.91 -13.38 19.20
N ILE A 75 -5.60 -13.64 19.21
CA ILE A 75 -4.63 -12.95 18.35
C ILE A 75 -4.06 -13.95 17.37
N ASP A 76 -4.47 -13.86 16.10
CA ASP A 76 -3.90 -14.61 14.98
C ASP A 76 -3.14 -13.67 14.03
N ALA A 77 -2.42 -14.26 13.08
CA ALA A 77 -1.74 -13.54 12.01
C ALA A 77 -2.68 -12.59 11.24
N HIS A 78 -3.92 -13.02 11.02
CA HIS A 78 -4.90 -12.31 10.23
C HIS A 78 -5.46 -11.06 10.92
N SER A 79 -5.76 -11.12 12.21
CA SER A 79 -6.20 -9.98 13.02
C SER A 79 -5.10 -8.94 13.21
N LEU A 80 -3.84 -9.38 13.36
CA LEU A 80 -2.68 -8.47 13.37
C LEU A 80 -2.46 -7.80 12.01
N TRP A 81 -2.70 -8.50 10.92
CA TRP A 81 -2.70 -7.93 9.57
C TRP A 81 -3.76 -6.83 9.41
N HIS A 82 -5.00 -7.09 9.83
CA HIS A 82 -6.06 -6.06 9.82
C HIS A 82 -5.68 -4.85 10.66
N LEU A 83 -5.15 -5.06 11.87
CA LEU A 83 -4.70 -3.96 12.73
C LEU A 83 -3.54 -3.17 12.08
N GLY A 84 -2.59 -3.87 11.50
CA GLY A 84 -1.38 -3.30 10.89
C GLY A 84 -1.63 -2.48 9.63
N THR A 85 -2.75 -2.71 8.93
CA THR A 85 -3.10 -2.02 7.67
C THR A 85 -3.92 -0.73 7.88
N VAL A 86 -4.63 -0.59 8.99
CA VAL A 86 -5.44 0.62 9.31
C VAL A 86 -4.57 1.89 9.42
N ILE A 87 -3.44 1.79 10.09
CA ILE A 87 -2.53 2.92 10.34
C ILE A 87 -1.95 3.47 9.02
N PRO A 88 -1.38 2.63 8.12
CA PRO A 88 -0.98 3.01 6.76
C PRO A 88 -2.05 3.77 5.98
N THR A 89 -3.32 3.35 6.07
CA THR A 89 -4.42 4.01 5.34
C THR A 89 -4.66 5.43 5.84
N ALA A 90 -4.67 5.65 7.14
CA ALA A 90 -4.80 6.99 7.72
C ALA A 90 -3.61 7.87 7.33
N TRP A 91 -2.38 7.32 7.40
CA TRP A 91 -1.17 8.05 7.01
C TRP A 91 -1.17 8.42 5.52
N TRP A 92 -1.65 7.53 4.67
CA TRP A 92 -1.83 7.77 3.23
C TRP A 92 -2.74 8.97 2.96
N TYR A 93 -3.87 9.04 3.67
CA TYR A 93 -4.80 10.15 3.55
C TYR A 93 -4.15 11.50 3.93
N MET A 94 -3.36 11.51 5.02
CA MET A 94 -2.63 12.71 5.43
C MET A 94 -1.58 13.13 4.38
N TYR A 95 -0.90 12.15 3.76
CA TYR A 95 0.02 12.41 2.66
C TYR A 95 -0.68 13.10 1.48
N LEU A 96 -1.85 12.59 1.05
CA LEU A 96 -2.63 13.16 -0.05
C LEU A 96 -3.04 14.61 0.21
N ILE A 97 -3.54 14.90 1.42
CA ILE A 97 -3.87 16.28 1.81
C ILE A 97 -2.65 17.18 1.68
N LYS A 98 -1.51 16.72 2.20
CA LYS A 98 -0.28 17.50 2.21
C LYS A 98 0.23 17.74 0.77
N ASP A 99 0.19 16.73 -0.10
CA ASP A 99 0.63 16.84 -1.49
C ASP A 99 -0.23 17.85 -2.27
N ILE A 100 -1.56 17.81 -2.10
CA ILE A 100 -2.49 18.78 -2.70
C ILE A 100 -2.19 20.20 -2.22
N GLN A 101 -1.99 20.39 -0.91
CA GLN A 101 -1.62 21.70 -0.34
C GLN A 101 -0.32 22.24 -0.95
N ASN A 102 0.66 21.36 -1.16
CA ASN A 102 1.91 21.72 -1.84
C ASN A 102 1.67 22.22 -3.25
N ASP A 103 0.88 21.48 -4.03
CA ASP A 103 0.66 21.77 -5.45
C ASP A 103 -0.08 23.10 -5.62
N VAL A 104 -1.14 23.33 -4.83
CA VAL A 104 -1.89 24.59 -4.83
C VAL A 104 -0.99 25.77 -4.43
N SER A 105 -0.18 25.62 -3.37
CA SER A 105 0.73 26.69 -2.96
C SER A 105 1.81 26.98 -4.02
N SER A 106 2.34 25.95 -4.68
CA SER A 106 3.34 26.12 -5.74
C SER A 106 2.77 26.80 -6.98
N ARG A 107 1.50 26.54 -7.34
CA ARG A 107 0.82 27.23 -8.44
C ARG A 107 0.58 28.70 -8.15
N ARG A 108 0.20 29.05 -6.91
CA ARG A 108 0.02 30.45 -6.48
C ARG A 108 1.31 31.27 -6.53
N LEU A 109 2.46 30.65 -6.29
CA LEU A 109 3.77 31.32 -6.37
C LEU A 109 4.28 31.52 -7.80
N LYS A 110 3.64 30.88 -8.80
CA LYS A 110 4.01 31.00 -10.22
C LYS A 110 3.12 31.97 -11.00
N ALA A 111 2.03 32.45 -10.40
CA ALA A 111 1.11 33.44 -10.98
C ALA A 111 1.49 34.84 -10.49
#